data_AF-A0A0Q8FG07-F1
#
_entry.id   AF-A0A0Q8FG07-F1
#
_cell.length_a   1.000
_cell.length_b   1.000
_cell.length_c   1.000
_cell.angle_alpha   90.00
_cell.angle_beta   90.00
_cell.angle_gamma   90.00
#
_symmetry.space_group_name_H-M   'P 1'
#
loop_
_entity.id
_entity.type
_entity.pdbx_description
1 polymer ?
#
loop_
_entity_poly.entity_id
_entity_poly.type
_entity_poly.pdbx_seq_one_letter_code
_entity_poly.pdbx_strand_id
1 'polypeptide(L)' 'MGSLSIWHWIIVLVVVLLVFGTKRLRNAGQDLGEAVKGFKKGMKDDDKPAGQLNDQSRTDESSAAKERDRDAS' A
#
# COMPACT_ATOMS: atom_id res chain seq x y z
N MET A 1 -29.86 24.48 2.29
CA MET A 1 -29.07 24.06 3.46
C MET A 1 -27.86 23.27 2.95
N GLY A 2 -26.91 23.97 2.32
CA GLY A 2 -25.73 23.38 1.68
C GLY A 2 -24.76 22.90 2.74
N SER A 3 -25.05 21.71 3.24
CA SER A 3 -24.27 21.01 4.25
C SER A 3 -22.83 20.86 3.78
N LEU A 4 -21.95 21.62 4.42
CA LEU A 4 -20.56 21.26 4.66
C LEU A 4 -19.72 21.07 3.40
N SER A 5 -19.39 22.23 2.80
CA SER A 5 -18.36 22.39 1.76
C SER A 5 -17.19 21.42 1.95
N ILE A 6 -16.79 20.73 0.87
CA ILE A 6 -15.62 19.82 0.82
C ILE A 6 -14.37 20.47 1.46
N TRP A 7 -14.27 21.80 1.39
CA TRP A 7 -13.24 22.60 2.07
C TRP A 7 -13.19 22.41 3.60
N HIS A 8 -14.34 22.26 4.27
CA HIS A 8 -14.38 22.00 5.71
C HIS A 8 -13.77 20.64 6.04
N TRP A 9 -14.06 19.61 5.26
CA TRP A 9 -13.49 18.28 5.45
C TRP A 9 -11.97 18.26 5.27
N ILE A 10 -11.43 19.03 4.33
CA ILE A 10 -9.98 19.18 4.17
C ILE A 10 -9.36 19.82 5.42
N ILE A 11 -9.97 20.89 5.93
CA ILE A 11 -9.48 21.59 7.13
C ILE A 11 -9.52 20.67 8.36
N VAL A 12 -10.59 19.90 8.54
CA VAL A 12 -10.70 18.92 9.63
C VAL A 12 -9.63 17.84 9.51
N LEU A 13 -9.38 17.32 8.31
CA LEU A 13 -8.35 16.31 8.06
C LEU A 13 -6.95 16.83 8.45
N VAL A 14 -6.64 18.09 8.10
CA VAL A 14 -5.37 18.73 8.49
C VAL A 14 -5.25 18.85 10.00
N VAL A 15 -6.32 19.26 10.71
CA VAL A 15 -6.29 19.35 12.18
C VAL A 15 -6.09 17.97 12.81
N VAL A 16 -6.77 16.93 12.33
CA VAL A 16 -6.58 15.55 12.82
C VAL A 16 -5.13 15.10 12.62
N LEU A 17 -4.53 15.37 11.45
CA LEU A 17 -3.13 15.07 11.17
C LEU A 17 -2.17 15.79 12.12
N LEU A 18 -2.45 17.06 12.48
CA LEU A 18 -1.62 17.83 13.40
C LEU A 18 -1.72 17.32 14.84
N VAL A 19 -2.93 16.96 15.30
CA VAL A 19 -3.17 16.45 16.66
C VAL A 19 -2.56 15.06 16.85
N PHE A 20 -2.79 14.15 15.89
CA PHE A 20 -2.25 12.79 15.97
C PHE A 20 -0.78 12.71 15.55
N GLY A 21 -0.31 13.66 14.74
CA GLY A 21 0.99 13.64 14.10
C GLY A 21 1.09 12.63 12.95
N THR A 22 1.86 12.96 11.92
CA THR A 22 2.06 12.09 10.74
C THR A 22 2.71 10.75 11.07
N LYS A 23 3.50 10.67 12.14
CA LYS A 23 4.21 9.45 12.56
C LYS A 23 3.28 8.37 13.10
N ARG A 24 2.26 8.74 13.89
CA ARG A 24 1.26 7.79 14.41
C ARG A 24 0.28 7.37 13.32
N LEU A 25 -0.15 8.31 12.47
CA LEU A 25 -1.04 8.00 11.36
C LEU A 25 -0.34 7.13 10.30
N ARG A 26 0.97 7.28 10.08
CA ARG A 26 1.73 6.43 9.16
C ARG A 26 1.86 5.00 9.68
N ASN A 27 2.20 4.78 10.96
CA ASN A 27 2.29 3.42 11.49
C ASN A 27 0.91 2.72 11.45
N ALA A 28 -0.14 3.36 11.97
CA ALA A 28 -1.48 2.77 11.94
C ALA A 28 -2.04 2.66 10.51
N GLY A 29 -1.75 3.63 9.65
CA GLY A 29 -2.14 3.65 8.25
C GLY A 29 -1.40 2.64 7.39
N GLN A 30 -0.19 2.22 7.77
CA GLN A 30 0.53 1.14 7.11
C GLN A 30 -0.15 -0.20 7.40
N ASP A 31 -0.45 -0.50 8.66
CA ASP A 31 -1.14 -1.74 9.05
C ASP A 31 -2.54 -1.84 8.42
N LEU A 32 -3.32 -0.75 8.49
CA LEU A 32 -4.62 -0.64 7.84
C LEU A 32 -4.49 -0.68 6.31
N GLY A 33 -3.44 -0.07 5.76
CA GLY A 33 -3.16 -0.01 4.34
C GLY A 33 -2.84 -1.38 3.76
N GLU A 34 -2.07 -2.21 4.46
CA GLU A 34 -1.79 -3.59 4.07
C GLU A 34 -3.05 -4.47 4.08
N ALA A 35 -3.88 -4.35 5.12
CA ALA A 35 -5.16 -5.06 5.18
C ALA A 35 -6.10 -4.68 4.02
N VAL A 36 -6.22 -3.38 3.73
CA VAL A 36 -7.03 -2.88 2.60
C VAL A 36 -6.41 -3.24 1.24
N LYS A 37 -5.08 -3.29 1.12
CA LYS A 37 -4.38 -3.71 -0.10
C LYS A 37 -4.64 -5.18 -0.41
N GLY A 38 -4.62 -6.05 0.60
CA GLY A 38 -5.01 -7.47 0.47
C GLY A 38 -6.46 -7.64 0.04
N PHE A 39 -7.38 -6.89 0.67
CA PHE A 39 -8.80 -6.89 0.31
C PHE A 39 -9.03 -6.43 -1.15
N LYS A 40 -8.40 -5.33 -1.57
CA LYS A 40 -8.49 -4.83 -2.95
C LYS A 40 -7.87 -5.78 -3.97
N LYS A 41 -6.81 -6.49 -3.59
CA LYS A 41 -6.16 -7.48 -4.44
C LYS A 41 -7.06 -8.70 -4.63
N GLY A 42 -7.56 -9.29 -3.56
CA GLY A 42 -8.50 -10.41 -3.63
C GLY A 42 -9.78 -10.06 -4.40
N MET A 43 -10.33 -8.86 -4.20
CA MET A 43 -11.52 -8.43 -4.95
C MET A 43 -11.23 -8.15 -6.43
N LYS A 44 -9.98 -7.85 -6.81
CA LYS A 44 -9.56 -7.74 -8.21
C LYS A 44 -9.23 -9.10 -8.84
N ASP A 45 -8.89 -10.10 -8.04
CA ASP A 45 -8.61 -11.46 -8.49
C ASP A 45 -9.88 -12.24 -8.78
N ASP A 46 -10.99 -11.96 -8.07
CA ASP A 46 -12.30 -12.52 -8.40
C ASP A 46 -12.77 -12.12 -9.82
N ASP A 47 -12.31 -10.96 -10.32
CA ASP A 47 -12.59 -10.44 -11.66
C ASP A 47 -11.56 -10.85 -12.74
N LYS A 48 -10.47 -11.57 -12.39
CA LYS A 48 -9.45 -12.01 -13.35
C LYS A 48 -9.21 -13.53 -13.27
N PRO A 49 -9.25 -14.28 -14.39
CA PRO A 49 -9.00 -15.72 -14.37
C PRO A 49 -7.65 -16.01 -13.72
N ALA A 50 -7.69 -16.87 -12.70
CA ALA A 50 -6.58 -17.24 -11.82
C ALA A 50 -5.31 -17.61 -12.62
N GLY A 51 -4.35 -16.69 -12.68
CA GLY A 51 -3.11 -16.97 -13.41
C GLY A 51 -1.99 -15.94 -13.28
N GLN A 52 -2.13 -14.89 -12.48
CA GLN A 52 -1.13 -13.83 -12.47
C GLN A 52 -1.02 -13.12 -11.12
N LEU A 53 -0.61 -13.83 -10.07
CA LEU A 53 -0.14 -13.17 -8.85
C LEU A 53 0.95 -13.96 -8.15
N ASN A 54 2.19 -13.73 -8.56
CA ASN A 54 3.34 -13.89 -7.67
C ASN A 54 4.51 -12.94 -8.01
N ASP A 55 4.20 -11.73 -8.50
CA ASP A 55 5.21 -10.70 -8.80
C ASP A 55 5.12 -9.51 -7.83
N GLN A 56 5.23 -9.78 -6.53
CA GLN A 56 5.51 -8.72 -5.56
C GLN A 56 6.38 -9.17 -4.37
N SER A 57 6.89 -10.41 -4.40
CA SER A 57 7.89 -10.91 -3.45
C SER A 57 9.24 -11.21 -4.12
N ARG A 58 9.42 -10.85 -5.40
CA ARG A 58 10.66 -11.05 -6.18
C ARG A 58 11.59 -9.83 -6.21
N THR A 59 11.39 -8.84 -5.36
CA THR A 59 12.27 -7.65 -5.35
C THR A 59 13.44 -7.79 -4.37
N ASP A 60 13.38 -8.69 -3.39
CA ASP A 60 14.47 -8.81 -2.39
C ASP A 60 15.36 -10.06 -2.55
N GLU A 61 14.95 -11.09 -3.30
CA GLU A 61 15.74 -12.34 -3.44
C GLU A 61 16.37 -12.55 -4.83
N SER A 62 16.02 -11.77 -5.86
CA SER A 62 16.58 -11.99 -7.21
C SER A 62 17.97 -11.36 -7.42
N SER A 63 18.47 -10.56 -6.47
CA SER A 63 19.80 -9.92 -6.57
C SER A 63 20.94 -10.77 -6.02
N ALA A 64 20.67 -11.81 -5.23
CA ALA A 64 21.71 -12.70 -4.68
C ALA A 64 22.00 -13.92 -5.58
N ALA A 65 21.03 -14.33 -6.42
CA ALA A 65 21.17 -15.50 -7.28
C ALA A 65 21.79 -15.19 -8.66
N LYS A 66 21.82 -13.92 -9.09
CA LYS A 66 22.30 -13.52 -10.43
C LYS A 66 23.79 -13.12 -10.49
N GLU A 67 24.46 -13.05 -9.35
CA GLU A 67 25.90 -12.75 -9.25
C GLU A 67 26.78 -14.00 -9.43
N ARG A 68 26.31 -15.18 -8.99
CA ARG A 68 27.11 -16.43 -9.01
C ARG A 68 27.30 -17.06 -10.39
N ASP A 69 26.51 -16.65 -11.38
CA ASP A 69 26.57 -17.19 -12.74
C ASP A 69 27.52 -16.40 -13.67
N ARG A 70 27.98 -15.22 -13.26
CA ARG A 70 28.92 -14.39 -14.05
C ARG A 70 30.40 -14.62 -13.71
N ASP A 71 30.69 -15.20 -12.55
CA ASP A 71 32.07 -15.47 -12.12
C ASP A 71 32.61 -16.82 -12.63
N ALA A 72 31.73 -17.64 -13.24
CA ALA A 72 32.05 -18.97 -13.76
C ALA A 72 32.11 -19.06 -15.30
N SER A 73 32.05 -17.92 -16.01
CA SER A 73 32.20 -17.84 -17.48
C SER A 73 33.47 -17.09 -17.88
#